data_AF-A0AA89B7X6-F1
#
_entry.id   AF-A0AA89B7X6-F1
#
_cell.length_a   1.000
_cell.length_b   1.000
_cell.length_c   1.000
_cell.angle_alpha   90.00
_cell.angle_beta   90.00
_cell.angle_gamma   90.00
#
_symmetry.space_group_name_H-M   'P 1'
#
loop_
_entity.id
_entity.type
_entity.pdbx_description
1 polymer ?
#
loop_
_entity_poly.entity_id
_entity_poly.type
_entity_poly.pdbx_seq_one_letter_code
_entity_poly.pdbx_strand_id
1 'polypeptide(L)'
;MKTEVEEKFTLWVRQLEEILQVLLIVSKDHGNSHEALVAKLTTHHKDYYTAKWAAAHEDVLAFFSPVWLSPLENAYLWITGWKPSMAFRLIESRRQTGLPGASLADMTEEQLKRIEALRVKIRVEEEKVEREMERQQVSMADRGMVELARASSSAQRNGDRRPKKLLGEKNQRSPVTSHRSKHRFKEKWGRFCT
;
A
#
# COMPACT_ATOMS: atom_id res chain seq x y z
N MET A 1 10.13 22.16 7.52
CA MET A 1 11.27 21.50 6.87
C MET A 1 10.72 20.20 6.32
N LYS A 2 10.75 19.97 5.01
CA LYS A 2 10.21 18.73 4.45
C LYS A 2 11.12 17.57 4.84
N THR A 3 10.55 16.42 5.15
CA THR A 3 11.36 15.22 5.44
C THR A 3 12.02 14.69 4.17
N GLU A 4 13.15 13.98 4.26
CA GLU A 4 13.80 13.34 3.10
C GLU A 4 12.82 12.46 2.29
N VAL A 5 11.90 11.82 3.03
CA VAL A 5 10.82 11.01 2.49
C VAL A 5 9.87 11.87 1.64
N GLU A 6 9.43 13.03 2.14
CA GLU A 6 8.59 13.97 1.40
C GLU A 6 9.24 14.47 0.11
N GLU A 7 10.54 14.74 0.13
CA GLU A 7 11.28 15.20 -1.05
C GLU A 7 11.35 14.12 -2.13
N LYS A 8 11.68 12.89 -1.75
CA LYS A 8 11.66 11.72 -2.65
C LYS A 8 10.30 11.52 -3.30
N PHE A 9 9.21 11.64 -2.53
CA PHE A 9 7.86 11.48 -3.06
C PHE A 9 7.43 12.65 -3.95
N THR A 10 7.79 13.89 -3.60
CA THR A 10 7.53 15.06 -4.46
C THR A 10 8.20 14.88 -5.83
N LEU A 11 9.44 14.40 -5.86
CA LEU A 11 10.14 14.09 -7.10
C LEU A 11 9.44 12.99 -7.90
N TRP A 12 8.99 11.93 -7.22
CA TRP A 12 8.26 10.83 -7.86
C TRP A 12 6.95 11.28 -8.50
N VAL A 13 6.17 12.13 -7.82
CA VAL A 13 4.93 12.71 -8.36
C VAL A 13 5.21 13.55 -9.60
N ARG A 14 6.23 14.40 -9.56
CA ARG A 14 6.65 15.21 -10.72
C ARG A 14 7.00 14.34 -11.92
N GLN A 15 7.75 13.25 -11.71
CA GLN A 15 8.08 12.30 -12.77
C GLN A 15 6.84 11.56 -13.30
N LEU A 16 5.88 11.25 -12.43
CA LEU A 16 4.61 10.64 -12.84
C LEU A 16 3.80 11.60 -13.73
N GLU A 17 3.73 12.88 -13.37
CA GLU A 17 3.09 13.93 -14.17
C GLU A 17 3.76 14.07 -15.54
N GLU A 18 5.09 14.07 -15.61
CA GLU A 18 5.83 14.09 -16.88
C GLU A 18 5.47 12.88 -17.77
N ILE A 19 5.43 11.68 -17.21
CA ILE A 19 5.03 10.47 -17.94
C ILE A 19 3.57 10.58 -18.42
N LEU A 20 2.67 11.10 -17.58
CA LEU A 20 1.27 11.31 -17.92
C LEU A 20 1.11 12.29 -19.09
N GLN A 21 1.83 13.41 -19.07
CA GLN A 21 1.78 14.40 -20.16
C GLN A 21 2.22 13.79 -21.49
N VAL A 22 3.30 13.00 -21.48
CA VAL A 22 3.78 12.30 -22.68
C VAL A 22 2.75 11.29 -23.18
N LEU A 23 2.14 10.50 -22.28
CA LEU A 23 1.08 9.56 -22.64
C LEU A 23 -0.13 10.26 -23.26
N LEU A 24 -0.54 11.42 -22.74
CA LEU A 24 -1.66 12.20 -23.28
C LEU A 24 -1.35 12.75 -24.68
N ILE A 25 -0.12 13.19 -24.93
CA ILE A 25 0.33 13.65 -26.26
C ILE A 25 0.34 12.48 -27.24
N VAL A 26 1.01 11.39 -26.89
CA VAL A 26 1.17 10.21 -27.76
C VAL A 26 -0.17 9.52 -28.03
N SER A 27 -1.10 9.53 -27.09
CA SER A 27 -2.45 8.96 -27.31
C SER A 27 -3.23 9.62 -28.46
N LYS A 28 -2.86 10.84 -28.85
CA LYS A 28 -3.46 11.58 -29.97
C LYS A 28 -2.77 11.29 -31.31
N ASP A 29 -1.64 10.59 -31.29
CA ASP A 29 -0.79 10.28 -32.43
C ASP A 29 -0.84 8.77 -32.72
N HIS A 30 -1.75 8.37 -33.61
CA HIS A 30 -2.11 6.97 -33.88
C HIS A 30 -0.98 6.10 -34.48
N GLY A 31 0.22 6.66 -34.71
CA GLY A 31 1.35 5.97 -35.33
C GLY A 31 2.43 5.42 -34.37
N ASN A 32 2.41 5.79 -33.09
CA ASN A 32 3.49 5.45 -32.16
C ASN A 32 3.19 4.20 -31.31
N SER A 33 4.20 3.35 -31.08
CA SER A 33 4.07 2.21 -30.17
C SER A 33 4.04 2.71 -28.71
N HIS A 34 2.90 2.55 -28.04
CA HIS A 34 2.70 2.95 -26.65
C HIS A 34 3.45 2.04 -25.65
N GLU A 35 4.03 0.94 -26.12
CA GLU A 35 4.63 -0.11 -25.29
C GLU A 35 5.78 0.41 -24.43
N ALA A 36 6.69 1.22 -25.00
CA ALA A 36 7.82 1.78 -24.27
C ALA A 36 7.37 2.73 -23.14
N LEU A 37 6.31 3.51 -23.37
CA LEU A 37 5.76 4.42 -22.37
C LEU A 37 5.01 3.68 -21.27
N VAL A 38 4.24 2.64 -21.63
CA VAL A 38 3.60 1.75 -20.66
C VAL A 38 4.64 1.04 -19.81
N ALA A 39 5.74 0.56 -20.41
CA ALA A 39 6.85 -0.04 -19.68
C ALA A 39 7.50 0.98 -18.72
N LYS A 40 7.77 2.20 -19.19
CA LYS A 40 8.32 3.29 -18.35
C LYS A 40 7.39 3.61 -17.16
N LEU A 41 6.09 3.75 -17.39
CA LEU A 41 5.11 4.01 -16.33
C LEU A 41 5.05 2.86 -15.32
N THR A 42 5.10 1.63 -15.81
CA THR A 42 5.07 0.42 -14.97
C THR A 42 6.32 0.35 -14.10
N THR A 43 7.51 0.58 -14.66
CA THR A 43 8.77 0.63 -13.91
C THR A 43 8.74 1.75 -12.87
N HIS A 44 8.28 2.95 -13.23
CA HIS A 44 8.16 4.08 -12.31
C HIS A 44 7.26 3.77 -11.09
N HIS A 45 6.17 3.02 -11.30
CA HIS A 45 5.31 2.55 -10.21
C HIS A 45 5.98 1.46 -9.36
N LYS A 46 6.69 0.51 -9.98
CA LYS A 46 7.42 -0.53 -9.26
C LYS A 46 8.52 0.05 -8.38
N ASP A 47 9.24 1.06 -8.88
CA ASP A 47 10.29 1.75 -8.13
C ASP A 47 9.73 2.46 -6.91
N TYR A 48 8.55 3.09 -7.04
CA TYR A 48 7.83 3.69 -5.90
C TYR A 48 7.50 2.68 -4.82
N TYR A 49 6.89 1.54 -5.17
CA TYR A 49 6.54 0.55 -4.15
C TYR A 49 7.78 -0.12 -3.55
N THR A 50 8.86 -0.26 -4.31
CA THR A 50 10.15 -0.75 -3.81
C THR A 50 10.76 0.21 -2.79
N ALA A 51 10.83 1.50 -3.11
CA ALA A 51 11.34 2.53 -2.20
C ALA A 51 10.44 2.69 -0.96
N LYS A 52 9.12 2.71 -1.17
CA LYS A 52 8.12 2.79 -0.10
C LYS A 52 8.24 1.60 0.86
N TRP A 53 8.45 0.41 0.34
CA TRP A 53 8.67 -0.80 1.14
C TRP A 53 9.98 -0.76 1.94
N ALA A 54 11.06 -0.26 1.34
CA ALA A 54 12.32 -0.08 2.05
C ALA A 54 12.16 0.88 3.23
N ALA A 55 11.49 2.03 3.02
CA ALA A 55 11.21 3.02 4.05
C ALA A 55 10.31 2.48 5.19
N ALA A 56 9.44 1.50 4.92
CA ALA A 56 8.57 0.90 5.93
C ALA A 56 9.31 0.25 7.10
N HIS A 57 10.60 -0.07 6.93
CA HIS A 57 11.43 -0.66 7.98
C HIS A 57 11.86 0.39 9.01
N GLU A 58 11.91 1.66 8.61
CA GLU A 58 12.28 2.80 9.45
C GLU A 58 11.04 3.43 10.08
N ASP A 59 10.01 3.68 9.28
CA ASP A 59 8.74 4.24 9.72
C ASP A 59 7.56 3.49 9.08
N VAL A 60 6.96 2.60 9.87
CA VAL A 60 5.77 1.85 9.48
C VAL A 60 4.53 2.73 9.36
N LEU A 61 4.43 3.83 10.13
CA LEU A 61 3.25 4.70 10.08
C LEU A 61 3.25 5.54 8.80
N ALA A 62 4.40 6.06 8.39
CA ALA A 62 4.57 6.74 7.11
C ALA A 62 4.25 5.82 5.90
N PHE A 63 4.41 4.51 6.07
CA PHE A 63 4.03 3.52 5.05
C PHE A 63 2.51 3.43 4.84
N PHE A 64 1.72 3.48 5.93
CA PHE A 64 0.26 3.40 5.90
C PHE A 64 -0.42 4.76 5.68
N SER A 65 0.18 5.84 6.19
CA SER A 65 -0.34 7.21 6.11
C SER A 65 0.72 8.12 5.48
N PRO A 66 0.82 8.12 4.14
CA PRO A 66 1.64 9.08 3.42
C PRO A 66 1.44 10.52 3.87
N VAL A 67 2.55 11.21 4.14
CA VAL A 67 2.59 12.59 4.61
C VAL A 67 2.17 13.63 3.56
N TRP A 68 2.11 13.26 2.28
CA TRP A 68 1.66 14.12 1.19
C TRP A 68 0.17 13.97 0.87
N LEU A 69 -0.53 13.05 1.52
CA LEU A 69 -1.98 12.91 1.38
C LEU A 69 -2.68 13.69 2.51
N SER A 70 -3.78 14.34 2.17
CA SER A 70 -4.67 14.92 3.17
C SER A 70 -5.25 13.83 4.08
N PRO A 71 -5.69 14.18 5.31
CA PRO A 71 -6.35 13.22 6.19
C PRO A 71 -7.55 12.52 5.54
N LEU A 72 -8.28 13.25 4.67
CA LEU A 72 -9.39 12.69 3.91
C LEU A 72 -8.93 11.65 2.89
N GLU A 73 -7.91 11.97 2.10
CA GLU A 73 -7.35 11.02 1.12
C GLU A 73 -6.75 9.79 1.80
N ASN A 74 -6.07 9.98 2.94
CA ASN A 74 -5.56 8.89 3.77
C ASN A 74 -6.69 7.97 4.27
N ALA A 75 -7.85 8.54 4.64
CA ALA A 75 -9.00 7.75 5.08
C ALA A 75 -9.63 6.88 3.96
N TYR A 76 -9.38 7.22 2.69
CA TYR A 76 -9.83 6.43 1.53
C TYR A 76 -8.81 5.39 1.04
N LEU A 77 -7.64 5.29 1.67
CA LEU A 77 -6.69 4.23 1.37
C LEU A 77 -7.23 2.89 1.86
N TRP A 78 -7.04 1.84 1.06
CA TRP A 78 -7.46 0.49 1.42
C TRP A 78 -6.49 -0.16 2.40
N ILE A 79 -5.21 -0.26 2.03
CA ILE A 79 -4.15 -0.79 2.90
C ILE A 79 -3.04 0.24 2.96
N THR A 80 -2.29 0.39 1.88
CA THR A 80 -1.17 1.35 1.77
C THR A 80 -1.30 2.21 0.52
N GLY A 81 -2.48 2.20 -0.08
CA GLY A 81 -2.79 2.73 -1.41
C GLY A 81 -4.26 2.52 -1.76
N TRP A 82 -4.64 2.98 -2.94
CA TRP A 82 -5.86 2.59 -3.66
C TRP A 82 -6.01 1.08 -3.82
N LYS A 83 -7.27 0.60 -3.79
CA LYS A 83 -7.63 -0.79 -4.06
C LYS A 83 -7.52 -1.07 -5.57
N PRO A 84 -6.65 -1.99 -6.03
CA PRO A 84 -6.41 -2.24 -7.45
C PRO A 84 -7.67 -2.50 -8.28
N SER A 85 -8.69 -3.14 -7.72
CA SER A 85 -9.95 -3.43 -8.39
C SER A 85 -10.76 -2.20 -8.80
N MET A 86 -10.45 -1.03 -8.21
CA MET A 86 -11.02 0.26 -8.63
C MET A 86 -10.65 0.62 -10.08
N ALA A 87 -9.50 0.18 -10.58
CA ALA A 87 -9.10 0.42 -11.97
C ALA A 87 -10.08 -0.23 -12.96
N PHE A 88 -10.60 -1.43 -12.65
CA PHE A 88 -11.57 -2.10 -13.51
C PHE A 88 -12.93 -1.40 -13.53
N ARG A 89 -13.33 -0.77 -12.41
CA ARG A 89 -14.55 0.07 -12.38
C ARG A 89 -14.40 1.27 -13.31
N LEU A 90 -13.22 1.88 -13.35
CA LEU A 90 -12.92 2.98 -14.27
C LEU A 90 -13.00 2.50 -15.73
N ILE A 91 -12.34 1.37 -16.05
CA ILE A 91 -12.40 0.78 -17.39
C ILE A 91 -13.85 0.55 -17.80
N GLU A 92 -14.66 -0.11 -16.97
CA GLU A 92 -16.06 -0.40 -17.27
C GLU A 92 -16.89 0.87 -17.46
N SER A 93 -16.71 1.86 -16.60
CA SER A 93 -17.41 3.15 -16.74
C SER A 93 -17.10 3.82 -18.07
N ARG A 94 -15.84 3.76 -18.53
CA ARG A 94 -15.37 4.36 -19.78
C ARG A 94 -15.80 3.58 -21.02
N ARG A 95 -16.12 2.28 -20.87
CA ARG A 95 -16.74 1.47 -21.93
C ARG A 95 -18.21 1.86 -22.14
N GLN A 96 -18.91 2.16 -21.05
CA GLN A 96 -20.36 2.46 -21.08
C GLN A 96 -20.66 3.91 -21.43
N THR A 97 -19.78 4.85 -21.08
CA THR A 97 -19.93 6.26 -21.45
C THR A 97 -19.50 6.48 -22.90
N GLY A 98 -20.46 6.65 -23.82
CA GLY A 98 -20.24 7.01 -25.23
C GLY A 98 -19.69 8.42 -25.46
N LEU A 99 -18.84 8.92 -24.57
CA LEU A 99 -18.19 10.23 -24.69
C LEU A 99 -17.21 10.20 -25.88
N PRO A 100 -17.35 11.12 -26.87
CA PRO A 100 -16.47 11.18 -28.03
C PRO A 100 -15.00 11.38 -27.59
N GLY A 101 -14.10 10.51 -28.07
CA GLY A 101 -12.65 10.66 -27.88
C GLY A 101 -12.04 10.02 -26.63
N ALA A 102 -12.84 9.37 -25.77
CA ALA A 102 -12.34 8.67 -24.57
C ALA A 102 -13.07 7.35 -24.27
N SER A 103 -13.91 6.89 -25.20
CA SER A 103 -14.67 5.67 -25.06
C SER A 103 -13.77 4.44 -25.24
N LEU A 104 -13.78 3.53 -24.28
CA LEU A 104 -13.17 2.21 -24.41
C LEU A 104 -14.16 1.21 -25.06
N ALA A 105 -15.13 1.68 -25.83
CA ALA A 105 -16.10 0.81 -26.50
C ALA A 105 -15.44 -0.15 -27.49
N ASP A 106 -14.37 0.28 -28.16
CA ASP A 106 -13.72 -0.45 -29.28
C ASP A 106 -12.66 -1.47 -28.81
N MET A 107 -12.88 -2.16 -27.69
CA MET A 107 -11.99 -3.22 -27.22
C MET A 107 -12.31 -4.56 -27.88
N THR A 108 -11.28 -5.27 -28.34
CA THR A 108 -11.48 -6.61 -28.91
C THR A 108 -11.90 -7.62 -27.83
N GLU A 109 -12.57 -8.68 -28.25
CA GLU A 109 -12.99 -9.77 -27.37
C GLU A 109 -11.80 -10.41 -26.64
N GLU A 110 -10.65 -10.53 -27.31
CA GLU A 110 -9.42 -11.02 -26.71
C GLU A 110 -8.89 -10.08 -25.62
N GLN A 111 -8.98 -8.76 -25.82
CA GLN A 111 -8.60 -7.79 -24.81
C GLN A 111 -9.52 -7.86 -23.59
N LEU A 112 -10.84 -7.99 -23.80
CA LEU A 112 -11.82 -8.15 -22.73
C LEU A 112 -11.57 -9.43 -21.92
N LYS A 113 -11.31 -10.56 -22.60
CA LYS A 113 -10.94 -11.82 -21.94
C LYS A 113 -9.68 -11.69 -21.09
N ARG A 114 -8.65 -11.00 -21.60
CA ARG A 114 -7.42 -10.74 -20.84
C ARG A 114 -7.68 -9.86 -19.62
N ILE A 115 -8.52 -8.83 -19.75
CA ILE A 115 -8.92 -7.96 -18.63
C ILE A 115 -9.68 -8.73 -17.56
N GLU A 116 -10.64 -9.57 -17.96
CA GLU A 116 -11.41 -10.36 -16.99
C GLU A 116 -10.52 -11.38 -16.26
N ALA A 117 -9.59 -12.03 -16.99
CA ALA A 117 -8.59 -12.90 -16.36
C ALA A 117 -7.73 -12.14 -15.34
N LEU A 118 -7.29 -10.92 -15.67
CA LEU A 118 -6.54 -10.05 -14.75
C LEU A 118 -7.39 -9.61 -13.55
N ARG A 119 -8.66 -9.30 -13.77
CA ARG A 119 -9.61 -8.91 -12.71
C ARG A 119 -9.80 -10.02 -11.70
N VAL A 120 -10.03 -11.25 -12.16
CA VAL A 120 -10.15 -12.43 -11.29
C VAL A 120 -8.85 -12.64 -10.51
N LYS A 121 -7.69 -12.57 -11.18
CA LYS A 121 -6.39 -12.70 -10.51
C LYS A 121 -6.20 -11.65 -9.42
N ILE A 122 -6.47 -10.38 -9.73
CA ILE A 122 -6.35 -9.28 -8.76
C ILE A 122 -7.30 -9.47 -7.58
N ARG A 123 -8.55 -9.87 -7.83
CA ARG A 123 -9.52 -10.15 -6.75
C ARG A 123 -9.00 -11.21 -5.78
N VAL A 124 -8.44 -12.31 -6.29
CA VAL A 124 -7.87 -13.38 -5.46
C VAL A 124 -6.70 -12.86 -4.61
N GLU A 125 -5.83 -12.02 -5.16
CA GLU A 125 -4.73 -11.42 -4.39
C GLU A 125 -5.22 -10.39 -3.37
N GLU A 126 -6.22 -9.56 -3.71
CA GLU A 126 -6.86 -8.63 -2.78
C GLU A 126 -7.46 -9.39 -1.59
N GLU A 127 -8.23 -10.46 -1.83
CA GLU A 127 -8.82 -11.29 -0.77
C GLU A 127 -7.75 -11.92 0.14
N LYS A 128 -6.56 -12.25 -0.39
CA LYS A 128 -5.44 -12.74 0.44
C LYS A 128 -4.90 -11.64 1.35
N VAL A 129 -4.79 -10.41 0.85
CA VAL A 129 -4.33 -9.26 1.64
C VAL A 129 -5.34 -8.90 2.72
N GLU A 130 -6.64 -8.87 2.40
CA GLU A 130 -7.70 -8.58 3.37
C GLU A 130 -7.75 -9.62 4.49
N ARG A 131 -7.69 -10.92 4.15
CA ARG A 131 -7.64 -11.99 5.15
C ARG A 131 -6.41 -11.90 6.05
N GLU A 132 -5.27 -11.48 5.50
CA GLU A 132 -4.07 -11.26 6.30
C GLU A 132 -4.26 -10.07 7.26
N MET A 133 -4.82 -8.96 6.79
CA MET A 133 -5.10 -7.79 7.60
C MET A 133 -6.09 -8.12 8.73
N GLU A 134 -7.19 -8.81 8.42
CA GLU A 134 -8.17 -9.28 9.39
C GLU A 134 -7.51 -10.13 10.48
N ARG A 135 -6.65 -11.09 10.10
CA ARG A 135 -5.92 -11.91 11.07
C ARG A 135 -5.06 -11.06 12.02
N GLN A 136 -4.39 -10.02 11.50
CA GLN A 136 -3.58 -9.12 12.34
C GLN A 136 -4.47 -8.29 13.27
N GLN A 137 -5.61 -7.78 12.79
CA GLN A 137 -6.56 -7.03 13.61
C GLN A 137 -7.14 -7.88 14.73
N VAL A 138 -7.55 -9.12 14.44
CA VAL A 138 -8.01 -10.08 15.46
C VAL A 138 -6.91 -10.35 16.49
N SER A 139 -5.66 -10.54 16.06
CA SER A 139 -4.54 -10.73 16.99
C SER A 139 -4.29 -9.52 17.90
N MET A 140 -4.51 -8.30 17.41
CA MET A 140 -4.34 -7.08 18.23
C MET A 140 -5.48 -6.89 19.23
N ALA A 141 -6.68 -7.34 18.88
CA ALA A 141 -7.86 -7.33 19.74
C ALA A 141 -7.91 -8.52 20.71
N ASP A 142 -6.93 -9.42 20.65
CA ASP A 142 -6.87 -10.58 21.54
C ASP A 142 -6.82 -10.16 23.02
N ARG A 143 -7.47 -10.95 23.87
CA ARG A 143 -7.64 -10.65 25.29
C ARG A 143 -6.30 -10.37 25.99
N GLY A 144 -5.26 -11.14 25.67
CA GLY A 144 -3.93 -10.93 26.24
C GLY A 144 -3.33 -9.57 25.88
N MET A 145 -3.49 -9.13 24.64
CA MET A 145 -3.01 -7.81 24.18
C MET A 145 -3.79 -6.67 24.84
N VAL A 146 -5.11 -6.83 25.00
CA VAL A 146 -5.96 -5.84 25.67
C VAL A 146 -5.60 -5.72 27.15
N GLU A 147 -5.37 -6.85 27.83
CA GLU A 147 -4.94 -6.86 29.24
C GLU A 147 -3.57 -6.19 29.42
N LEU A 148 -2.61 -6.47 28.51
CA LEU A 148 -1.29 -5.79 28.50
C LEU A 148 -1.40 -4.28 28.28
N ALA A 149 -2.23 -3.84 27.33
CA ALA A 149 -2.46 -2.42 27.07
C ALA A 149 -3.08 -1.71 28.28
N ARG A 150 -4.06 -2.34 28.94
CA ARG A 150 -4.67 -1.82 30.18
C ARG A 150 -3.64 -1.71 31.30
N ALA A 151 -2.84 -2.75 31.52
CA ALA A 151 -1.79 -2.75 32.53
C ALA A 151 -0.75 -1.65 32.28
N SER A 152 -0.29 -1.49 31.04
CA SER A 152 0.62 -0.40 30.65
C SER A 152 0.03 0.98 30.95
N SER A 153 -1.22 1.22 30.54
CA SER A 153 -1.90 2.51 30.79
C SER A 153 -2.13 2.81 32.28
N SER A 154 -2.25 1.75 33.10
CA SER A 154 -2.42 1.86 34.54
C SER A 154 -1.08 2.09 35.24
N ALA A 155 -0.01 1.44 34.77
CA ALA A 155 1.35 1.66 35.24
C ALA A 155 1.86 3.08 34.90
N GLN A 156 1.49 3.62 33.74
CA GLN A 156 1.83 4.99 33.35
C GLN A 156 1.08 6.03 34.19
N ARG A 157 -0.18 5.76 34.55
CA ARG A 157 -0.94 6.59 35.51
C ARG A 157 -0.41 6.50 36.95
N ASN A 158 0.08 5.33 37.36
CA ASN A 158 0.64 5.13 38.70
C ASN A 158 2.13 5.51 38.81
N GLY A 159 2.86 5.59 37.69
CA GLY A 159 4.28 5.96 37.61
C GLY A 159 4.60 7.42 37.93
N ASP A 160 3.57 8.28 38.05
CA ASP A 160 3.69 9.66 38.52
C ASP A 160 3.68 9.77 40.07
N ARG A 161 3.71 8.63 40.78
CA ARG A 161 4.01 8.57 42.22
C ARG A 161 5.23 7.68 42.44
N ARG A 162 6.43 8.27 42.50
CA ARG A 162 7.60 7.56 43.03
C ARG A 162 7.41 7.34 44.54
N PRO A 163 7.70 6.12 45.01
CA PRO A 163 8.64 5.97 46.10
C PRO A 163 9.90 5.24 45.65
N LYS A 164 11.01 5.63 46.26
CA LYS A 164 12.35 5.09 46.03
C LYS A 164 12.48 3.63 46.51
N LYS A 165 13.24 2.85 45.72
CA LYS A 165 13.92 1.57 46.03
C LYS A 165 13.02 0.37 46.34
N LEU A 166 13.23 -0.74 45.62
CA LEU A 166 13.96 -1.90 46.13
C LEU A 166 14.32 -2.85 44.98
N LEU A 167 15.40 -3.58 45.24
CA LEU A 167 16.27 -4.30 44.32
C LEU A 167 15.75 -5.74 44.11
N GLY A 168 15.93 -6.27 42.89
CA GLY A 168 16.08 -7.71 42.65
C GLY A 168 14.80 -8.46 42.28
N GLU A 169 14.69 -8.84 41.00
CA GLU A 169 14.65 -10.25 40.58
C GLU A 169 14.65 -10.33 39.04
N LYS A 170 15.65 -11.02 38.49
CA LYS A 170 15.76 -11.31 37.06
C LYS A 170 14.80 -12.46 36.76
N ASN A 171 13.82 -12.26 35.88
CA ASN A 171 13.12 -13.37 35.25
C ASN A 171 13.35 -13.34 33.73
N GLN A 172 14.17 -14.27 33.26
CA GLN A 172 14.41 -14.51 31.85
C GLN A 172 13.17 -15.17 31.26
N ARG A 173 12.44 -14.44 30.41
CA ARG A 173 11.54 -15.03 29.42
C ARG A 173 12.02 -14.66 28.03
N SER A 174 12.36 -15.69 27.27
CA SER A 174 12.91 -15.64 25.92
C SER A 174 11.96 -14.92 24.94
N PRO A 175 12.47 -14.20 23.92
CA PRO A 175 11.63 -13.52 22.95
C PRO A 175 10.97 -14.54 22.01
N VAL A 176 9.64 -14.58 22.01
CA VAL A 176 8.86 -15.31 21.00
C VAL A 176 9.09 -14.67 19.63
N THR A 177 9.93 -15.33 18.84
CA THR A 177 10.03 -15.39 17.36
C THR A 177 9.34 -14.32 16.50
N SER A 178 9.61 -13.03 16.75
CA SER A 178 9.31 -11.91 15.84
C SER A 178 9.92 -12.09 14.43
N HIS A 179 11.04 -12.81 14.32
CA HIS A 179 11.75 -13.03 13.05
C HIS A 179 10.97 -13.89 12.03
N ARG A 180 10.15 -14.84 12.48
CA ARG A 180 9.48 -15.80 11.58
C ARG A 180 8.26 -15.20 10.86
N SER A 181 7.62 -14.21 11.49
CA SER A 181 6.51 -13.46 10.87
C SER A 181 6.99 -12.40 9.89
N LYS A 182 8.13 -11.75 10.18
CA LYS A 182 8.77 -10.77 9.28
C LYS A 182 9.21 -11.39 7.94
N HIS A 183 9.79 -12.59 7.96
CA HIS A 183 10.22 -13.28 6.74
C HIS A 183 9.04 -13.69 5.84
N ARG A 184 7.93 -14.14 6.45
CA ARG A 184 6.75 -14.62 5.73
C ARG A 184 5.95 -13.49 5.08
N PHE A 185 5.98 -12.29 5.67
CA PHE A 185 5.41 -11.08 5.10
C PHE A 185 6.27 -10.56 3.93
N LYS A 186 7.60 -10.57 4.08
CA LYS A 186 8.59 -10.21 3.03
C LYS A 186 8.46 -11.09 1.78
N GLU A 187 8.26 -12.40 1.94
CA GLU A 187 8.08 -13.34 0.82
C GLU A 187 6.72 -13.24 0.12
N LYS A 188 5.66 -12.80 0.81
CA LYS A 188 4.32 -12.67 0.21
C LYS A 188 4.15 -11.35 -0.52
N TRP A 189 4.67 -10.25 0.03
CA TRP A 189 4.58 -8.93 -0.60
C TRP A 189 5.68 -8.67 -1.65
N GLY A 190 6.86 -9.28 -1.52
CA GLY A 190 7.88 -9.24 -2.57
C GLY A 190 7.40 -9.84 -3.89
N ARG A 191 6.56 -10.89 -3.84
CA ARG A 191 5.89 -11.49 -5.01
C ARG A 191 4.83 -10.61 -5.66
N PHE A 192 4.38 -9.56 -4.98
CA PHE A 192 3.43 -8.58 -5.53
C PHE A 192 4.13 -7.43 -6.27
N CYS A 193 5.43 -7.20 -5.98
CA CYS A 193 6.20 -6.08 -6.55
C CYS A 193 7.12 -6.46 -7.72
N THR A 194 7.43 -7.76 -7.91
CA THR A 194 8.12 -8.30 -9.11
C THR A 194 7.13 -8.68 -10.18
#